data_AF-A0A7S3MNX1-F1
#
_entry.id   AF-A0A7S3MNX1-F1
#
_cell.length_a   1.000
_cell.length_b   1.000
_cell.length_c   1.000
_cell.angle_alpha   90.00
_cell.angle_beta   90.00
_cell.angle_gamma   90.00
#
_symmetry.space_group_name_H-M   'P 1'
#
loop_
_entity.id
_entity.type
_entity.pdbx_description
1 polymer ?
#
loop_
_entity_poly.entity_id
_entity_poly.type
_entity_poly.pdbx_seq_one_letter_code
_entity_poly.pdbx_strand_id
1 'polypeptide(L)'
;MIWRGEYKQKYIEEITNKAGNFKKFTVFIKMLMAALNREQTDEVVIDLLTQQDLALIKARKQNPGQQTPQSLDHTTVPPEVKRYLILTLNGEFEKVHYPLPLSYLEEPDIATLRRTFQRMHSEVSLMQNSRAFSEMLPNNEVDLMAQSMTDFANLEDQ
;
A
#
# COMPACT_ATOMS: atom_id res chain seq x y z
N MET A 1 8.81 -13.13 -2.68
CA MET A 1 9.61 -12.57 -1.58
C MET A 1 8.80 -11.52 -0.85
N ILE A 2 8.78 -11.54 0.49
CA ILE A 2 8.06 -10.57 1.32
C ILE A 2 9.06 -9.72 2.10
N TRP A 3 8.92 -8.40 2.02
CA TRP A 3 9.66 -7.44 2.84
C TRP A 3 8.71 -6.74 3.80
N ARG A 4 9.11 -6.61 5.06
CA ARG A 4 8.29 -6.06 6.14
C ARG A 4 9.07 -5.04 6.95
N GLY A 5 8.40 -3.94 7.31
CA GLY A 5 8.88 -2.96 8.26
C GLY A 5 7.92 -2.88 9.45
N GLU A 6 8.46 -2.85 10.67
CA GLU A 6 7.70 -2.56 11.89
C GLU A 6 8.29 -1.34 12.57
N TYR A 7 7.47 -0.32 12.78
CA TYR A 7 7.94 0.96 13.29
C TYR A 7 7.05 1.44 14.43
N LYS A 8 7.67 1.75 15.57
CA LYS A 8 6.98 2.42 16.68
C LYS A 8 6.80 3.90 16.37
N GLN A 9 5.79 4.52 16.97
CA GLN A 9 5.54 5.97 16.86
C GLN A 9 6.81 6.81 17.07
N LYS A 10 7.54 6.55 18.17
CA LYS A 10 8.78 7.27 18.51
C LYS A 10 9.81 7.21 17.38
N TYR A 11 9.95 6.07 16.73
CA TYR A 11 10.90 5.91 15.62
C TYR A 11 10.52 6.80 14.43
N ILE A 12 9.24 6.82 14.05
CA ILE A 12 8.76 7.65 12.93
C ILE A 12 8.95 9.15 13.21
N GLU A 13 8.63 9.57 14.42
CA GLU A 13 8.82 10.96 14.85
C GLU A 13 10.32 11.35 14.87
N GLU A 14 11.19 10.44 15.30
CA GLU A 14 12.64 10.66 15.25
C GLU A 14 13.20 10.76 13.83
N ILE A 15 12.78 9.90 12.89
CA ILE A 15 13.28 9.96 11.51
C ILE A 15 12.81 11.23 10.80
N THR A 16 11.59 11.69 11.06
CA THR A 16 11.06 12.92 10.44
C THR A 16 11.78 14.15 11.02
N ASN A 17 12.05 14.14 12.33
CA ASN A 17 12.88 15.17 12.96
C ASN A 17 14.32 15.19 12.38
N LYS A 18 14.95 14.01 12.21
CA LYS A 18 16.28 13.89 11.61
C LYS A 18 16.33 14.35 10.14
N ALA A 19 15.21 14.23 9.43
CA ALA A 19 15.08 14.72 8.06
C ALA A 19 14.90 16.24 7.97
N GLY A 20 14.81 16.95 9.10
CA GLY A 20 14.65 18.42 9.14
C GLY A 20 13.21 18.89 9.00
N ASN A 21 12.25 17.98 8.80
CA ASN A 21 10.84 18.29 8.63
C ASN A 21 10.01 17.34 9.50
N PHE A 22 9.78 17.74 10.75
CA PHE A 22 9.08 16.93 11.73
C PHE A 22 7.62 16.66 11.33
N LYS A 23 7.18 15.41 11.53
CA LYS A 23 5.79 15.01 11.39
C LYS A 23 5.38 14.17 12.60
N LYS A 24 4.27 14.56 13.23
CA LYS A 24 3.59 13.70 14.21
C LYS A 24 3.25 12.36 13.56
N PHE A 25 3.33 11.27 14.32
CA PHE A 25 3.09 9.93 13.78
C PHE A 25 1.77 9.80 13.02
N THR A 26 0.68 10.33 13.56
CA THR A 26 -0.64 10.26 12.90
C THR A 26 -0.68 11.00 11.56
N VAL A 27 0.06 12.11 11.42
CA VAL A 27 0.17 12.85 10.15
C VAL A 27 1.00 12.04 9.16
N PHE A 28 2.10 11.44 9.61
CA PHE A 28 2.94 10.59 8.77
C PHE A 28 2.17 9.38 8.22
N ILE A 29 1.34 8.73 9.04
CA ILE A 29 0.48 7.64 8.59
C ILE A 29 -0.53 8.12 7.54
N LYS A 30 -1.15 9.30 7.73
CA LYS A 30 -2.06 9.87 6.72
C LYS A 30 -1.35 10.14 5.40
N MET A 31 -0.13 10.68 5.44
CA MET A 31 0.68 10.89 4.24
C MET A 31 1.00 9.57 3.54
N LEU A 32 1.38 8.53 4.29
CA LEU A 32 1.65 7.21 3.76
C LEU A 32 0.41 6.58 3.09
N MET A 33 -0.75 6.70 3.74
CA MET A 33 -2.02 6.22 3.20
C MET A 33 -2.41 6.96 1.92
N ALA A 34 -2.29 8.29 1.89
CA ALA A 34 -2.55 9.09 0.70
C ALA A 34 -1.67 8.64 -0.48
N ALA A 35 -0.37 8.46 -0.23
CA ALA A 35 0.58 7.98 -1.25
C ALA A 35 0.23 6.58 -1.78
N LEU A 36 -0.17 5.66 -0.90
CA LEU A 36 -0.58 4.29 -1.28
C LEU A 36 -1.90 4.27 -2.08
N ASN A 37 -2.84 5.13 -1.71
CA ASN A 37 -4.12 5.30 -2.40
C ASN A 37 -4.00 6.13 -3.70
N ARG A 38 -2.80 6.65 -4.00
CA ARG A 38 -2.54 7.57 -5.11
C ARG A 38 -3.39 8.85 -5.04
N GLU A 39 -3.63 9.31 -3.83
CA GLU A 39 -4.20 10.63 -3.55
C GLU A 39 -3.05 11.63 -3.41
N GLN A 40 -3.25 12.88 -3.85
CA GLN A 40 -2.27 13.98 -3.65
C GLN A 40 -0.86 13.63 -4.13
N THR A 41 -0.74 12.96 -5.28
CA THR A 41 0.53 12.45 -5.82
C THR A 41 1.56 13.54 -6.13
N ASP A 42 1.13 14.79 -6.26
CA ASP A 42 2.05 15.91 -6.48
C ASP A 42 2.79 16.32 -5.19
N GLU A 43 2.16 16.11 -4.04
CA GLU A 43 2.69 16.46 -2.71
C GLU A 43 3.37 15.28 -2.04
N VAL A 44 2.82 14.07 -2.14
CA VAL A 44 3.34 12.89 -1.45
C VAL A 44 3.45 11.70 -2.39
N VAL A 45 4.65 11.12 -2.47
CA VAL A 45 4.96 9.98 -3.34
C VAL A 45 5.66 8.88 -2.56
N ILE A 46 5.49 7.65 -3.00
CA ILE A 46 6.16 6.48 -2.43
C ILE A 46 6.99 5.74 -3.48
N ASP A 47 8.24 5.46 -3.13
CA ASP A 47 9.17 4.69 -3.95
C ASP A 47 9.72 3.50 -3.17
N LEU A 48 10.14 2.44 -3.85
CA LEU A 48 10.82 1.30 -3.25
C LEU A 48 12.23 1.17 -3.84
N LEU A 49 13.25 1.37 -3.01
CA LEU A 49 14.65 1.38 -3.44
C LEU A 49 15.46 0.28 -2.76
N THR A 50 16.46 -0.23 -3.46
CA THR A 50 17.51 -1.09 -2.92
C THR A 50 18.68 -0.26 -2.39
N GLN A 51 19.58 -0.91 -1.64
CA GLN A 51 20.83 -0.28 -1.23
C GLN A 51 21.70 0.18 -2.42
N GLN A 52 21.66 -0.55 -3.55
CA GLN A 52 22.39 -0.19 -4.76
C GLN A 52 21.82 1.09 -5.38
N ASP A 53 20.49 1.22 -5.45
CA ASP A 53 19.83 2.41 -5.99
C ASP A 53 20.21 3.66 -5.18
N LEU A 54 20.24 3.54 -3.84
CA LEU A 54 20.67 4.62 -2.96
C LEU A 54 22.14 5.01 -3.20
N ALA A 55 23.03 4.05 -3.45
CA ALA A 55 24.42 4.33 -3.76
C ALA A 55 24.57 5.06 -5.11
N LEU A 56 23.83 4.62 -6.14
CA LEU A 56 23.80 5.26 -7.45
C LEU A 56 23.24 6.69 -7.38
N ILE A 57 22.15 6.91 -6.63
CA ILE A 57 21.58 8.25 -6.42
C ILE A 57 22.59 9.18 -5.72
N LYS A 58 23.32 8.67 -4.72
CA LYS A 58 24.38 9.43 -4.03
C LYS A 58 25.53 9.77 -4.98
N ALA A 59 26.02 8.80 -5.75
CA ALA A 59 27.09 8.99 -6.71
C ALA A 59 26.71 10.02 -7.79
N ARG A 60 25.46 9.98 -8.28
CA ARG A 60 24.95 10.97 -9.24
C ARG A 60 24.85 12.38 -8.64
N LYS A 61 24.43 12.52 -7.38
CA LYS A 61 24.42 13.83 -6.69
C LYS A 61 25.83 14.40 -6.54
N GLN A 62 26.85 13.54 -6.39
CA GLN A 62 28.25 13.96 -6.30
C GLN A 62 28.85 14.27 -7.68
N ASN A 63 28.49 13.51 -8.72
CA ASN A 63 28.98 13.67 -10.09
C ASN A 63 27.83 13.74 -11.10
N PRO A 64 27.25 14.94 -11.35
CA PRO A 64 26.07 15.11 -12.20
C PRO A 64 26.22 14.74 -13.69
N GLY A 65 27.42 14.34 -14.14
CA GLY A 65 27.75 14.10 -15.56
C GLY A 65 27.97 12.64 -15.97
N GLN A 66 27.99 11.68 -15.03
CA GLN A 66 28.17 10.26 -15.37
C GLN A 66 26.83 9.62 -15.72
N GLN A 67 26.64 9.28 -16.99
CA GLN A 67 25.49 8.52 -17.48
C GLN A 67 25.64 7.04 -17.07
N THR A 68 24.68 6.53 -16.29
CA THR A 68 24.53 5.09 -16.03
C THR A 68 23.40 4.51 -16.88
N PRO A 69 23.44 3.21 -17.24
CA PRO A 69 22.40 2.58 -18.04
C PRO A 69 21.00 2.74 -17.42
N GLN A 70 20.03 3.00 -18.28
CA GLN A 70 18.61 3.13 -17.93
C GLN A 70 18.03 1.77 -17.48
N SER A 71 16.94 1.86 -16.70
CA SER A 71 16.13 0.78 -16.11
C SER A 71 16.81 -0.06 -15.02
N LEU A 72 16.55 0.33 -13.76
CA LEU A 72 16.74 -0.53 -12.60
C LEU A 72 15.57 -1.51 -12.59
N ASP A 73 15.72 -2.64 -13.30
CA ASP A 73 14.71 -3.69 -13.26
C ASP A 73 14.79 -4.40 -11.89
N HIS A 74 13.87 -4.06 -10.99
CA HIS A 74 13.86 -4.51 -9.59
C HIS A 74 13.31 -5.95 -9.40
N THR A 75 13.10 -6.70 -10.48
CA THR A 75 12.46 -8.02 -10.46
C THR A 75 13.38 -9.17 -10.04
N THR A 76 14.71 -8.98 -9.99
CA THR A 76 15.68 -10.06 -9.69
C THR A 76 16.70 -9.70 -8.59
N VAL A 77 16.23 -9.04 -7.53
CA VAL A 77 17.10 -8.67 -6.41
C VAL A 77 17.20 -9.83 -5.40
N PRO A 78 18.41 -10.30 -5.01
CA PRO A 78 18.57 -11.33 -3.99
C PRO A 78 17.87 -10.95 -2.66
N PRO A 79 17.30 -11.92 -1.93
CA PRO A 79 16.64 -11.70 -0.63
C PRO A 79 17.48 -10.92 0.39
N GLU A 80 18.80 -11.07 0.32
CA GLU A 80 19.77 -10.51 1.26
C GLU A 80 19.97 -8.99 1.11
N VAL A 81 19.42 -8.38 0.06
CA VAL A 81 19.55 -6.94 -0.18
C VAL A 81 18.50 -6.15 0.60
N LYS A 82 18.97 -5.21 1.43
CA LYS A 82 18.11 -4.28 2.16
C LYS A 82 17.25 -3.46 1.20
N ARG A 83 15.95 -3.40 1.47
CA ARG A 83 15.01 -2.54 0.77
C ARG A 83 14.60 -1.36 1.64
N TYR A 84 14.27 -0.25 1.00
CA TYR A 84 13.86 0.97 1.65
C TYR A 84 12.60 1.47 0.96
N LEU A 85 11.53 1.59 1.73
CA LEU A 85 10.34 2.33 1.30
C LEU A 85 10.63 3.81 1.53
N ILE A 86 10.56 4.63 0.49
CA ILE A 86 10.87 6.06 0.57
C ILE A 86 9.56 6.81 0.47
N LEU A 87 9.13 7.42 1.58
CA LEU A 87 8.05 8.41 1.52
C LEU A 87 8.68 9.76 1.20
N THR A 88 8.27 10.36 0.10
CA THR A 88 8.77 11.65 -0.36
C THR A 88 7.67 12.68 -0.19
N LEU A 89 7.99 13.78 0.49
CA LEU A 89 7.15 14.98 0.58
C LEU A 89 7.74 16.06 -0.33
N ASN A 90 6.96 16.48 -1.32
CA ASN A 90 7.27 17.57 -2.23
C ASN A 90 6.58 18.85 -1.72
N GLY A 91 7.36 19.77 -1.18
CA GLY A 91 6.92 21.14 -0.91
C GLY A 91 7.36 22.09 -2.02
N GLU A 92 6.84 23.32 -1.97
CA GLU A 92 7.16 24.38 -2.94
C GLU A 92 8.66 24.74 -2.95
N PHE A 93 9.30 24.73 -1.78
CA PHE A 93 10.70 25.16 -1.61
C PHE A 93 11.64 24.02 -1.18
N GLU A 94 11.10 22.87 -0.78
CA GLU A 94 11.90 21.74 -0.31
C GLU A 94 11.30 20.39 -0.69
N LYS A 95 12.19 19.43 -0.92
CA LYS A 95 11.83 18.02 -1.12
C LYS A 95 12.46 17.19 -0.02
N VAL A 96 11.64 16.52 0.78
CA VAL A 96 12.09 15.76 1.95
C VAL A 96 11.82 14.29 1.74
N HIS A 97 12.79 13.45 2.08
CA HIS A 97 12.70 12.00 1.96
C HIS A 97 12.76 11.33 3.34
N TYR A 98 11.80 10.46 3.62
CA TYR A 98 11.74 9.65 4.83
C TYR A 98 11.99 8.18 4.49
N PRO A 99 13.22 7.67 4.62
CA PRO A 99 13.55 6.28 4.32
C PRO A 99 13.08 5.35 5.44
N LEU A 100 12.29 4.34 5.08
CA LEU A 100 11.77 3.29 5.96
C LEU A 100 12.42 1.94 5.57
N PRO A 101 13.39 1.44 6.36
CA PRO A 101 14.11 0.20 6.06
C PRO A 101 13.20 -1.02 6.23
N LEU A 102 13.12 -1.88 5.22
CA LEU A 102 12.36 -3.11 5.23
C LEU A 102 13.30 -4.31 5.44
N SER A 103 12.89 -5.23 6.31
CA SER A 103 13.57 -6.50 6.53
C SER A 103 12.97 -7.57 5.62
N TYR A 104 13.82 -8.40 5.01
CA TYR A 104 13.34 -9.60 4.35
C TYR A 104 12.77 -10.56 5.40
N LEU A 105 11.54 -11.03 5.17
CA LEU A 105 10.87 -11.95 6.08
C LEU A 105 11.04 -13.38 5.59
N GLU A 106 10.50 -13.70 4.42
CA GLU A 106 10.59 -15.02 3.81
C GLU A 106 10.14 -15.00 2.34
N GLU A 107 10.40 -16.11 1.64
CA GLU A 107 9.69 -16.43 0.41
C GLU A 107 8.33 -17.04 0.76
N PRO A 108 7.23 -16.54 0.16
CA PRO A 108 5.91 -17.08 0.44
C PRO A 108 5.86 -18.55 0.02
N ASP A 109 5.51 -19.43 0.96
CA ASP A 109 5.30 -20.84 0.68
C ASP A 109 4.21 -21.02 -0.40
N ILE A 110 4.47 -21.92 -1.35
CA ILE A 110 3.61 -22.21 -2.51
C ILE A 110 2.21 -22.65 -2.03
N ALA A 111 2.13 -23.40 -0.93
CA ALA A 111 0.83 -23.84 -0.41
C ALA A 111 0.02 -22.68 0.16
N THR A 112 0.68 -21.75 0.87
CA THR A 112 0.05 -20.52 1.38
C THR A 112 -0.44 -19.62 0.25
N LEU A 113 0.35 -19.48 -0.83
CA LEU A 113 -0.05 -18.72 -2.01
C LEU A 113 -1.27 -19.35 -2.70
N ARG A 114 -1.26 -20.67 -2.90
CA ARG A 114 -2.39 -21.42 -3.49
C ARG A 114 -3.66 -21.29 -2.66
N ARG A 115 -3.57 -21.43 -1.33
CA ARG A 115 -4.73 -21.27 -0.44
C ARG A 115 -5.31 -19.86 -0.52
N THR A 116 -4.45 -18.85 -0.53
CA THR A 116 -4.86 -17.44 -0.67
C THR A 116 -5.53 -17.20 -2.03
N PHE A 117 -4.96 -17.75 -3.11
CA PHE A 117 -5.52 -17.68 -4.46
C PHE A 117 -6.91 -18.34 -4.54
N GLN A 118 -7.05 -19.55 -4.02
CA GLN A 118 -8.33 -20.27 -4.00
C GLN A 118 -9.40 -19.49 -3.21
N ARG A 119 -9.03 -18.94 -2.05
CA ARG A 119 -9.93 -18.10 -1.25
C ARG A 119 -10.38 -16.87 -2.03
N MET A 120 -9.44 -16.10 -2.59
CA MET A 120 -9.77 -14.90 -3.36
C MET A 120 -10.67 -15.22 -4.57
N HIS A 121 -10.38 -16.29 -5.31
CA HIS A 121 -11.25 -16.72 -6.42
C HIS A 121 -12.65 -17.12 -5.94
N SER A 122 -12.76 -17.83 -4.82
CA SER A 122 -14.06 -18.18 -4.25
C SER A 122 -14.86 -16.94 -3.84
N GLU A 123 -14.23 -15.95 -3.20
CA GLU A 123 -14.87 -14.69 -2.80
C GLU A 123 -15.33 -13.90 -4.02
N VAL A 124 -14.51 -13.80 -5.07
CA VAL A 124 -14.87 -13.12 -6.32
C VAL A 124 -16.02 -13.84 -7.02
N SER A 125 -15.98 -15.17 -7.13
CA SER A 125 -17.07 -15.95 -7.74
C SER A 125 -18.38 -15.81 -6.96
N LEU A 126 -18.33 -15.79 -5.62
CA LEU A 126 -19.50 -15.55 -4.78
C LEU A 126 -20.06 -14.14 -5.01
N MET A 127 -19.21 -13.11 -5.07
CA MET A 127 -19.63 -11.72 -5.33
C MET A 127 -20.20 -11.53 -6.75
N GLN A 128 -19.62 -12.20 -7.74
CA GLN A 128 -20.13 -12.19 -9.12
C GLN A 128 -21.48 -12.91 -9.22
N ASN A 129 -21.62 -14.05 -8.57
CA ASN A 129 -22.89 -14.79 -8.52
C ASN A 129 -23.95 -14.01 -7.75
N SER A 130 -23.61 -13.34 -6.64
CA SER A 130 -24.57 -12.50 -5.91
C SER A 130 -25.01 -11.28 -6.72
N ARG A 131 -24.09 -10.67 -7.50
CA ARG A 131 -24.46 -9.61 -8.45
C ARG A 131 -25.35 -10.12 -9.57
N ALA A 132 -24.99 -11.23 -10.20
CA ALA A 132 -25.78 -11.83 -11.27
C ALA A 132 -27.17 -12.25 -10.78
N PHE A 133 -27.26 -12.80 -9.56
CA PHE A 133 -28.53 -13.12 -8.91
C PHE A 133 -29.35 -11.85 -8.64
N SER A 134 -28.73 -10.79 -8.12
CA SER A 134 -29.39 -9.49 -7.89
C SER A 134 -29.88 -8.82 -9.18
N GLU A 135 -29.21 -9.03 -10.32
CA GLU A 135 -29.59 -8.47 -11.63
C GLU A 135 -30.65 -9.30 -12.36
N MET A 136 -30.83 -10.58 -12.00
CA MET A 136 -31.83 -11.49 -12.58
C MET A 136 -33.18 -11.44 -11.87
N LEU A 137 -33.29 -10.79 -10.70
CA LEU A 137 -34.56 -10.58 -10.02
C LEU A 137 -35.32 -9.42 -10.69
N PRO A 138 -36.56 -9.62 -11.15
CA PRO A 138 -37.37 -8.52 -11.67
C PRO A 138 -37.58 -7.49 -10.55
N ASN A 139 -37.51 -6.19 -10.86
CA ASN A 139 -37.56 -5.08 -9.90
C ASN A 139 -38.72 -5.16 -8.88
N ASN A 140 -39.82 -5.85 -9.21
CA ASN A 140 -40.95 -6.05 -8.30
C ASN A 140 -40.70 -7.05 -7.15
N GLU A 141 -39.78 -8.01 -7.28
CA GLU A 141 -39.53 -9.00 -6.22
C GLU A 141 -38.52 -8.52 -5.17
N VAL A 142 -37.59 -7.64 -5.57
CA VAL A 142 -36.61 -7.03 -4.64
C VAL A 142 -37.31 -6.11 -3.64
N ASP A 143 -38.31 -5.35 -4.09
CA ASP A 143 -39.16 -4.52 -3.23
C ASP A 143 -40.05 -5.38 -2.31
N LEU A 144 -40.52 -6.55 -2.77
CA LEU A 144 -41.36 -7.45 -1.97
C LEU A 144 -40.56 -8.13 -0.84
N MET A 145 -39.28 -8.46 -1.08
CA MET A 145 -38.38 -9.00 -0.06
C MET A 145 -37.95 -7.93 0.94
N ALA A 146 -37.66 -6.71 0.48
CA ALA A 146 -37.34 -5.58 1.36
C ALA A 146 -38.54 -5.19 2.24
N GLN A 147 -39.76 -5.19 1.68
CA GLN A 147 -41.00 -4.99 2.45
C GLN A 147 -41.23 -6.10 3.46
N SER A 148 -41.07 -7.38 3.08
CA SER A 148 -41.18 -8.53 3.98
C SER A 148 -40.18 -8.48 5.15
N MET A 149 -38.93 -8.08 4.92
CA MET A 149 -37.94 -7.92 5.99
C MET A 149 -38.21 -6.72 6.90
N THR A 150 -38.83 -5.66 6.37
CA THR A 150 -39.23 -4.48 7.15
C THR A 150 -40.48 -4.76 7.99
N ASP A 151 -41.42 -5.55 7.46
CA ASP A 151 -42.61 -6.01 8.18
C ASP A 151 -42.27 -7.01 9.30
N PHE A 152 -41.28 -7.89 9.09
CA PHE A 152 -40.82 -8.82 10.12
C PHE A 152 -40.12 -8.09 11.29
N ALA A 153 -39.32 -7.06 11.00
CA ALA A 153 -38.64 -6.27 12.02
C ALA A 153 -39.61 -5.42 12.86
N ASN A 154 -40.76 -5.03 12.31
CA ASN A 154 -41.81 -4.28 13.02
C ASN A 154 -42.75 -5.16 13.85
N LEU A 155 -42.68 -6.49 13.72
CA LEU A 155 -43.49 -7.44 14.52
C LEU A 155 -42.84 -7.86 15.84
N GLU A 156 -41.56 -7.53 16.06
CA GLU A 156 -40.85 -7.83 17.31
C GLU A 156 -40.93 -6.69 18.35
N ASP A 157 -41.60 -5.57 18.04
CA ASP A 157 -41.71 -4.37 18.88
C ASP A 157 -43.15 -4.07 19.39
N GLN A 158 -44.05 -5.07 19.46
CA GLN A 158 -45.38 -4.94 20.10
C GLN A 158 -45.61 -5.96 21.23
#